data_AF-A0A147HT40-F1
#
_entry.id   AF-A0A147HT40-F1
#
_cell.length_a   1.000
_cell.length_b   1.000
_cell.length_c   1.000
_cell.angle_alpha   90.00
_cell.angle_beta   90.00
_cell.angle_gamma   90.00
#
_symmetry.space_group_name_H-M   'P 1'
#
loop_
_entity.id
_entity.type
_entity.pdbx_description
1 polymer ?
#
loop_
_entity_poly.entity_id
_entity_poly.type
_entity_poly.pdbx_seq_one_letter_code
_entity_poly.pdbx_strand_id
1 'polypeptide(L)'
;EQRSAFDHVTSGKGLGVVVGYAGTGKSATLGVAREAWESAGYQVQGLALSGIAAENLEGGSGIASRTIASLEHQWGQGRELLSDKSILVIDEAGMIGTRQLERVIAEAVKRGAKVVLVGDPEQLQAIEAGAAFRSVAERHGSIEITDIRRQRADWQRMATRQLATERTSEALSAYQQHDAIHVAETREAARVDLIDRWDRQRQAEPGASRIILTHTNDEVTLLNQAARGRLRAREELGDDVTLQVEKGERHFAAGDRVMFGRNERSLGVKNGSLGRIESVTATRMAVMLDNGTAISFDIKDYAAVDHGYAATIHKAQGMTVDRVHVLATPGLDRHAAYVALSRHRDGVDLHYGRDDFADHDRLTTALSRERGKDMASDYPAADKSVEVTAAKPRDPFAGLRLTRTTSREVERSPLDQAVEKVGRAVADIMRSRRQGFEPLPHQQAALDTAVSALKAVRPDGVRDIRAVFNADHGLIEEAAKGRTTQVVRAMMMEAEMRDQRAARALALDEKMHEQRALRADRFVEDWTRHARRAAAFDRNGERWRGDEVREAMTGMAKSLERDPQLESLLRNRAKELGIRSSGGASLSHDLQNWLGLSRGRGLGR
;
A
#
# COMPACT_ATOMS: atom_id res chain seq x y z
N GLU A 1 -35.14 5.32 -7.17
CA GLU A 1 -33.77 5.77 -6.90
C GLU A 1 -33.13 6.50 -8.08
N GLN A 2 -32.75 5.82 -9.17
CA GLN A 2 -32.06 6.48 -10.30
C GLN A 2 -32.82 7.68 -10.91
N ARG A 3 -34.15 7.58 -11.04
CA ARG A 3 -34.99 8.71 -11.45
C ARG A 3 -34.94 9.88 -10.46
N SER A 4 -35.02 9.59 -9.16
CA SER A 4 -34.89 10.60 -8.11
C SER A 4 -33.50 11.24 -8.10
N ALA A 5 -32.46 10.47 -8.39
CA ALA A 5 -31.10 10.98 -8.54
C ALA A 5 -30.98 11.90 -9.75
N PHE A 6 -31.56 11.52 -10.89
CA PHE A 6 -31.69 12.38 -12.07
C PHE A 6 -32.41 13.69 -11.74
N ASP A 7 -33.61 13.63 -11.16
CA ASP A 7 -34.40 14.82 -10.79
C ASP A 7 -33.65 15.73 -9.80
N HIS A 8 -32.90 15.14 -8.86
CA HIS A 8 -32.08 15.87 -7.90
C HIS A 8 -30.93 16.61 -8.59
N VAL A 9 -30.16 15.92 -9.45
CA VAL A 9 -29.02 16.55 -10.12
C VAL A 9 -29.46 17.54 -11.20
N THR A 10 -30.60 17.34 -11.86
CA THR A 10 -31.11 18.29 -12.87
C THR A 10 -31.86 19.47 -12.27
N SER A 11 -32.10 19.49 -10.95
CA SER A 11 -32.73 20.62 -10.26
C SER A 11 -31.95 21.93 -10.45
N GLY A 12 -32.66 23.07 -10.37
CA GLY A 12 -32.08 24.42 -10.51
C GLY A 12 -31.11 24.85 -9.40
N LYS A 13 -30.79 23.97 -8.43
CA LYS A 13 -29.81 24.25 -7.38
C LYS A 13 -28.39 24.28 -7.95
N GLY A 14 -27.54 25.18 -7.46
CA GLY A 14 -26.12 25.27 -7.87
C GLY A 14 -25.25 24.08 -7.46
N LEU A 15 -25.70 23.29 -6.47
CA LEU A 15 -25.03 22.08 -5.99
C LEU A 15 -25.99 20.89 -6.03
N GLY A 16 -25.55 19.76 -6.57
CA GLY A 16 -26.19 18.45 -6.42
C GLY A 16 -25.23 17.45 -5.81
N VAL A 17 -25.70 16.57 -4.92
CA VAL A 17 -24.86 15.56 -4.26
C VAL A 17 -25.50 14.19 -4.42
N VAL A 18 -24.77 13.26 -5.03
CA VAL A 18 -25.18 11.88 -5.23
C VAL A 18 -24.24 10.97 -4.46
N VAL A 19 -24.78 10.28 -3.48
CA VAL A 19 -24.08 9.18 -2.80
C VAL A 19 -24.56 7.89 -3.43
N GLY A 20 -23.65 6.99 -3.77
CA GLY A 20 -24.08 5.68 -4.23
C GLY A 20 -23.06 4.60 -3.94
N TYR A 21 -23.56 3.44 -3.53
CA TYR A 21 -22.72 2.33 -3.13
C TYR A 21 -21.89 1.79 -4.30
N ALA A 22 -20.92 0.95 -3.98
CA ALA A 22 -20.07 0.29 -4.95
C ALA A 22 -20.93 -0.57 -5.89
N GLY A 23 -20.91 -0.27 -7.19
CA GLY A 23 -21.61 -1.07 -8.19
C GLY A 23 -23.09 -0.71 -8.43
N THR A 24 -23.55 0.49 -8.03
CA THR A 24 -24.95 0.95 -8.22
C THR A 24 -25.23 1.64 -9.55
N GLY A 25 -24.22 1.76 -10.42
CA GLY A 25 -24.37 2.33 -11.77
C GLY A 25 -24.43 3.87 -11.82
N LYS A 26 -23.77 4.56 -10.87
CA LYS A 26 -23.71 6.03 -10.80
C LYS A 26 -23.38 6.70 -12.14
N SER A 27 -22.37 6.21 -12.85
CA SER A 27 -21.92 6.76 -14.14
C SER A 27 -22.99 6.66 -15.23
N ALA A 28 -23.79 5.59 -15.24
CA ALA A 28 -24.89 5.44 -16.20
C ALA A 28 -25.99 6.49 -15.96
N THR A 29 -26.35 6.76 -14.69
CA THR A 29 -27.29 7.83 -14.33
C THR A 29 -26.77 9.21 -14.76
N LEU A 30 -25.47 9.44 -14.60
CA LEU A 30 -24.81 10.67 -15.05
C LEU A 30 -24.84 10.84 -16.57
N GLY A 31 -24.77 9.75 -17.34
CA GLY A 31 -24.89 9.81 -18.79
C GLY A 31 -26.26 10.30 -19.26
N VAL A 32 -27.33 9.85 -18.61
CA VAL A 32 -28.69 10.35 -18.89
C VAL A 32 -28.82 11.83 -18.48
N ALA A 33 -28.22 12.22 -17.34
CA ALA A 33 -28.20 13.62 -16.91
C ALA A 33 -27.43 14.52 -17.88
N ARG A 34 -26.29 14.04 -18.41
CA ARG A 34 -25.50 14.72 -19.45
C ARG A 34 -26.33 15.03 -20.67
N GLU A 35 -27.05 14.04 -21.22
CA GLU A 35 -27.90 14.22 -22.40
C GLU A 35 -28.96 15.30 -22.16
N ALA A 36 -29.60 15.28 -20.98
CA ALA A 36 -30.59 16.30 -20.63
C ALA A 36 -29.97 17.70 -20.53
N TRP A 37 -28.81 17.84 -19.86
CA TRP A 37 -28.11 19.12 -19.74
C TRP A 37 -27.64 19.68 -21.08
N GLU A 38 -27.02 18.85 -21.92
CA GLU A 38 -26.55 19.26 -23.25
C GLU A 38 -27.73 19.67 -24.15
N SER A 39 -28.85 18.94 -24.09
CA SER A 39 -30.07 19.30 -24.84
C SER A 39 -30.65 20.66 -24.40
N ALA A 40 -30.42 21.05 -23.15
CA ALA A 40 -30.79 22.35 -22.60
C ALA A 40 -29.73 23.45 -22.83
N GLY A 41 -28.65 23.15 -23.57
CA GLY A 41 -27.60 24.09 -23.93
C GLY A 41 -26.51 24.30 -22.88
N TYR A 42 -26.38 23.38 -21.91
CA TYR A 42 -25.28 23.40 -20.94
C TYR A 42 -24.05 22.67 -21.48
N GLN A 43 -22.87 23.10 -21.03
CA GLN A 43 -21.60 22.42 -21.25
C GLN A 43 -21.26 21.57 -20.02
N VAL A 44 -21.26 20.26 -20.18
CA VAL A 44 -21.00 19.31 -19.09
C VAL A 44 -19.55 18.86 -19.14
N GLN A 45 -18.86 18.93 -18.00
CA GLN A 45 -17.47 18.51 -17.88
C GLN A 45 -17.27 17.65 -16.65
N GLY A 46 -16.61 16.51 -16.85
CA GLY A 46 -16.29 15.56 -15.80
C GLY A 46 -14.95 15.85 -15.15
N LEU A 47 -14.88 15.72 -13.84
CA LEU A 47 -13.68 15.91 -13.04
C LEU A 47 -13.48 14.72 -12.11
N ALA A 48 -12.22 14.35 -11.93
CA ALA A 48 -11.83 13.37 -10.91
C ALA A 48 -10.43 13.67 -10.36
N LEU A 49 -10.07 13.01 -9.25
CA LEU A 49 -8.75 13.16 -8.65
C LEU A 49 -7.64 12.54 -9.51
N SER A 50 -7.93 11.41 -10.16
CA SER A 50 -6.97 10.64 -10.95
C SER A 50 -7.42 10.53 -12.40
N GLY A 51 -6.45 10.33 -13.31
CA GLY A 51 -6.75 10.11 -14.74
C GLY A 51 -7.62 8.87 -14.96
N ILE A 52 -7.42 7.82 -14.15
CA ILE A 52 -8.22 6.59 -14.20
C ILE A 52 -9.68 6.89 -13.85
N ALA A 53 -9.93 7.63 -12.77
CA ALA A 53 -11.28 7.97 -12.35
C ALA A 53 -11.98 8.88 -13.37
N ALA A 54 -11.26 9.85 -13.96
CA ALA A 54 -11.79 10.68 -15.04
C ALA A 54 -12.18 9.85 -16.26
N GLU A 55 -11.33 8.92 -16.70
CA GLU A 55 -11.64 8.06 -17.84
C GLU A 55 -12.75 7.03 -17.54
N ASN A 56 -12.87 6.54 -16.30
CA ASN A 56 -13.98 5.68 -15.88
C ASN A 56 -15.30 6.45 -15.89
N LEU A 57 -15.28 7.70 -15.43
CA LEU A 57 -16.41 8.62 -15.54
C LEU A 57 -16.79 8.82 -17.00
N GLU A 58 -15.84 9.15 -17.87
CA GLU A 58 -16.07 9.34 -19.31
C GLU A 58 -16.59 8.08 -19.99
N GLY A 59 -15.96 6.92 -19.76
CA GLY A 59 -16.41 5.66 -20.35
C GLY A 59 -17.79 5.20 -19.86
N GLY A 60 -18.14 5.50 -18.61
CA GLY A 60 -19.42 5.10 -18.02
C GLY A 60 -20.57 6.09 -18.25
N SER A 61 -20.28 7.36 -18.54
CA SER A 61 -21.29 8.44 -18.66
C SER A 61 -21.27 9.17 -20.01
N GLY A 62 -20.22 9.01 -20.81
CA GLY A 62 -19.99 9.82 -22.02
C GLY A 62 -19.62 11.28 -21.74
N ILE A 63 -19.43 11.67 -20.46
CA ILE A 63 -19.02 13.04 -20.10
C ILE A 63 -17.51 13.17 -20.36
N ALA A 64 -17.11 14.12 -21.22
CA ALA A 64 -15.70 14.44 -21.42
C ALA A 64 -15.05 14.81 -20.07
N SER A 65 -14.05 14.03 -19.66
CA SER A 65 -13.55 14.08 -18.29
C SER A 65 -12.04 14.30 -18.22
N ARG A 66 -11.58 14.99 -17.18
CA ARG A 66 -10.14 15.18 -16.91
C ARG A 66 -9.86 15.29 -15.42
N THR A 67 -8.59 15.34 -15.05
CA THR A 67 -8.23 15.53 -13.65
C THR A 67 -8.52 16.96 -13.18
N ILE A 68 -8.86 17.11 -11.91
CA ILE A 68 -9.06 18.43 -11.29
C ILE A 68 -7.80 19.30 -11.46
N ALA A 69 -6.62 18.73 -11.20
CA ALA A 69 -5.35 19.43 -11.36
C ALA A 69 -5.12 19.95 -12.80
N SER A 70 -5.51 19.17 -13.82
CA SER A 70 -5.41 19.61 -15.21
C SER A 70 -6.30 20.81 -15.50
N LEU A 71 -7.51 20.85 -14.93
CA LEU A 71 -8.44 21.95 -15.15
C LEU A 71 -8.05 23.20 -14.35
N GLU A 72 -7.64 23.04 -13.09
CA GLU A 72 -7.09 24.13 -12.27
C GLU A 72 -5.91 24.83 -12.98
N HIS A 73 -5.04 24.06 -13.65
CA HIS A 73 -3.96 24.61 -14.45
C HIS A 73 -4.45 25.48 -15.62
N GLN A 74 -5.50 25.06 -16.33
CA GLN A 74 -6.09 25.86 -17.42
C GLN A 74 -6.71 27.14 -16.89
N TRP A 75 -7.44 27.08 -15.77
CA TRP A 75 -8.02 28.26 -15.13
C TRP A 75 -6.95 29.27 -14.72
N GLY A 76 -5.82 28.80 -14.17
CA GLY A 76 -4.67 29.64 -13.84
C GLY A 76 -4.05 30.36 -15.03
N GLN A 77 -4.22 29.84 -16.25
CA GLN A 77 -3.79 30.47 -17.50
C GLN A 77 -4.88 31.32 -18.16
N GLY A 78 -6.04 31.49 -17.52
CA GLY A 78 -7.19 32.18 -18.10
C GLY A 78 -7.84 31.43 -19.26
N ARG A 79 -7.61 30.11 -19.37
CA ARG A 79 -8.16 29.23 -20.40
C ARG A 79 -9.27 28.37 -19.83
N GLU A 80 -10.20 27.96 -20.69
CA GLU A 80 -11.31 27.05 -20.33
C GLU A 80 -12.07 27.50 -19.07
N LEU A 81 -12.28 28.82 -18.96
CA LEU A 81 -13.01 29.43 -17.86
C LEU A 81 -14.47 28.99 -17.88
N LEU A 82 -15.02 28.76 -16.69
CA LEU A 82 -16.43 28.39 -16.54
C LEU A 82 -17.35 29.56 -16.87
N SER A 83 -18.59 29.23 -17.21
CA SER A 83 -19.71 30.16 -17.39
C SER A 83 -20.93 29.70 -16.59
N ASP A 84 -22.00 30.50 -16.63
CA ASP A 84 -23.31 30.15 -16.09
C ASP A 84 -24.00 28.99 -16.84
N LYS A 85 -23.45 28.59 -17.99
CA LYS A 85 -23.83 27.40 -18.75
C LYS A 85 -22.94 26.18 -18.49
N SER A 86 -21.98 26.26 -17.57
CA SER A 86 -21.10 25.16 -17.24
C SER A 86 -21.65 24.28 -16.11
N ILE A 87 -21.56 22.96 -16.27
CA ILE A 87 -21.87 21.97 -15.23
C ILE A 87 -20.65 21.09 -15.01
N LEU A 88 -20.14 21.11 -13.78
CA LEU A 88 -19.04 20.26 -13.34
C LEU A 88 -19.58 19.02 -12.65
N VAL A 89 -19.27 17.84 -13.18
CA VAL A 89 -19.58 16.55 -12.56
C VAL A 89 -18.30 15.99 -11.97
N ILE A 90 -18.24 15.85 -10.64
CA ILE A 90 -17.06 15.41 -9.93
C ILE A 90 -17.30 14.01 -9.38
N ASP A 91 -16.63 13.00 -9.93
CA ASP A 91 -16.75 11.60 -9.48
C ASP A 91 -15.65 11.23 -8.47
N GLU A 92 -15.91 10.18 -7.68
CA GLU A 92 -15.07 9.74 -6.56
C GLU A 92 -14.75 10.90 -5.59
N ALA A 93 -15.73 11.78 -5.35
CA ALA A 93 -15.57 12.99 -4.55
C ALA A 93 -15.13 12.73 -3.10
N GLY A 94 -15.37 11.52 -2.57
CA GLY A 94 -14.88 11.07 -1.27
C GLY A 94 -13.34 11.05 -1.15
N MET A 95 -12.63 11.00 -2.27
CA MET A 95 -11.16 11.05 -2.31
C MET A 95 -10.59 12.46 -2.38
N ILE A 96 -11.43 13.49 -2.58
CA ILE A 96 -10.95 14.86 -2.80
C ILE A 96 -10.71 15.54 -1.45
N GLY A 97 -9.50 16.07 -1.27
CA GLY A 97 -9.14 16.83 -0.08
C GLY A 97 -9.93 18.14 0.04
N THR A 98 -10.16 18.61 1.26
CA THR A 98 -10.98 19.80 1.55
C THR A 98 -10.53 21.05 0.77
N ARG A 99 -9.22 21.30 0.70
CA ARG A 99 -8.68 22.49 0.01
C ARG A 99 -8.90 22.43 -1.50
N GLN A 100 -8.77 21.26 -2.10
CA GLN A 100 -8.98 21.11 -3.54
C GLN A 100 -10.45 21.25 -3.90
N LEU A 101 -11.35 20.67 -3.09
CA LEU A 101 -12.78 20.84 -3.29
C LEU A 101 -13.21 22.30 -3.14
N GLU A 102 -12.66 23.02 -2.16
CA GLU A 102 -12.91 24.46 -1.95
C GLU A 102 -12.56 25.29 -3.18
N ARG A 103 -11.36 25.10 -3.77
CA ARG A 103 -10.94 25.84 -4.97
C ARG A 103 -11.86 25.61 -6.16
N VAL A 104 -12.29 24.36 -6.38
CA VAL A 104 -13.22 24.02 -7.47
C VAL A 104 -14.59 24.65 -7.25
N ILE A 105 -15.13 24.58 -6.03
CA ILE A 105 -16.41 25.20 -5.68
C ILE A 105 -16.31 26.73 -5.79
N ALA A 106 -15.22 27.34 -5.33
CA ALA A 106 -15.02 28.79 -5.39
C ALA A 106 -15.02 29.32 -6.83
N GLU A 107 -14.34 28.66 -7.76
CA GLU A 107 -14.36 29.07 -9.18
C GLU A 107 -15.74 28.83 -9.80
N ALA A 108 -16.44 27.75 -9.45
CA ALA A 108 -17.81 27.51 -9.91
C ALA A 108 -18.78 28.61 -9.43
N VAL A 109 -18.74 28.97 -8.14
CA VAL A 109 -19.55 30.05 -7.56
C VAL A 109 -19.26 31.40 -8.23
N LYS A 110 -17.98 31.73 -8.41
CA LYS A 110 -17.54 32.98 -9.08
C LYS A 110 -18.09 33.12 -10.50
N ARG A 111 -18.33 32.00 -11.19
CA ARG A 111 -18.76 31.97 -12.60
C ARG A 111 -20.23 31.60 -12.78
N GLY A 112 -20.95 31.31 -11.69
CA GLY A 112 -22.34 30.86 -11.75
C GLY A 112 -22.52 29.43 -12.29
N ALA A 113 -21.46 28.62 -12.28
CA ALA A 113 -21.51 27.25 -12.77
C ALA A 113 -22.13 26.31 -11.72
N LYS A 114 -22.77 25.24 -12.19
CA LYS A 114 -23.33 24.19 -11.33
C LYS A 114 -22.29 23.12 -11.03
N VAL A 115 -22.30 22.58 -9.82
CA VAL A 115 -21.44 21.46 -9.41
C VAL A 115 -22.32 20.27 -9.00
N VAL A 116 -21.96 19.07 -9.47
CA VAL A 116 -22.56 17.80 -9.08
C VAL A 116 -21.46 16.93 -8.50
N LEU A 117 -21.54 16.65 -7.20
CA LEU A 117 -20.60 15.76 -6.51
C LEU A 117 -21.15 14.35 -6.48
N VAL A 118 -20.35 13.39 -6.91
CA VAL A 118 -20.71 11.97 -6.95
C VAL A 118 -19.62 11.17 -6.25
N GLY A 119 -20.03 10.25 -5.38
CA GLY A 119 -19.08 9.45 -4.63
C GLY A 119 -19.74 8.48 -3.68
N ASP A 120 -18.90 7.90 -2.83
CA ASP A 120 -19.29 6.99 -1.76
C ASP A 120 -18.42 7.35 -0.54
N PRO A 121 -19.00 7.93 0.53
CA PRO A 121 -18.22 8.35 1.71
C PRO A 121 -17.61 7.16 2.45
N GLU A 122 -18.14 5.96 2.22
CA GLU A 122 -17.68 4.72 2.86
C GLU A 122 -16.54 4.04 2.10
N GLN A 123 -16.24 4.44 0.87
CA GLN A 123 -15.04 3.97 0.17
C GLN A 123 -13.77 4.65 0.71
N LEU A 124 -12.62 4.38 0.07
CA LEU A 124 -11.35 4.97 0.47
C LEU A 124 -11.45 6.50 0.50
N GLN A 125 -11.09 7.06 1.65
CA GLN A 125 -11.10 8.50 1.86
C GLN A 125 -9.88 9.16 1.20
N ALA A 126 -9.95 10.48 1.04
CA ALA A 126 -8.85 11.30 0.58
C ALA A 126 -7.55 10.96 1.31
N ILE A 127 -6.38 11.12 0.68
CA ILE A 127 -5.11 11.06 1.42
C ILE A 127 -4.93 12.37 2.22
N GLU A 128 -5.29 13.50 1.60
CA GLU A 128 -5.26 14.84 2.22
C GLU A 128 -6.27 15.00 3.38
N ALA A 129 -6.08 16.02 4.21
CA ALA A 129 -6.90 16.24 5.41
C ALA A 129 -8.38 16.55 5.10
N GLY A 130 -9.26 16.06 5.97
CA GLY A 130 -10.71 16.29 5.99
C GLY A 130 -11.53 15.27 5.19
N ALA A 131 -12.83 15.28 5.43
CA ALA A 131 -13.86 14.50 4.75
C ALA A 131 -14.91 15.44 4.13
N ALA A 132 -14.48 16.30 3.20
CA ALA A 132 -15.31 17.38 2.69
C ALA A 132 -16.57 16.87 1.98
N PHE A 133 -16.47 15.81 1.18
CA PHE A 133 -17.63 15.21 0.52
C PHE A 133 -18.68 14.68 1.51
N ARG A 134 -18.26 13.92 2.53
CA ARG A 134 -19.15 13.44 3.60
C ARG A 134 -19.86 14.62 4.28
N SER A 135 -19.10 15.63 4.68
CA SER A 135 -19.62 16.82 5.36
C SER A 135 -20.62 17.60 4.50
N VAL A 136 -20.36 17.73 3.20
CA VAL A 136 -21.27 18.37 2.24
C VAL A 136 -22.55 17.54 2.06
N ALA A 137 -22.44 16.22 1.93
CA ALA A 137 -23.58 15.31 1.80
C ALA A 137 -24.51 15.35 3.03
N GLU A 138 -23.94 15.32 4.23
CA GLU A 138 -24.69 15.38 5.50
C GLU A 138 -25.39 16.74 5.70
N ARG A 139 -24.72 17.85 5.38
CA ARG A 139 -25.22 19.21 5.68
C ARG A 139 -26.16 19.78 4.62
N HIS A 140 -25.90 19.50 3.35
CA HIS A 140 -26.68 20.05 2.24
C HIS A 140 -27.69 19.06 1.66
N GLY A 141 -27.70 17.84 2.20
CA GLY A 141 -28.51 16.73 1.71
C GLY A 141 -27.90 16.08 0.48
N SER A 142 -28.14 14.79 0.34
CA SER A 142 -27.75 14.00 -0.82
C SER A 142 -28.87 13.07 -1.23
N ILE A 143 -28.79 12.56 -2.45
CA ILE A 143 -29.62 11.44 -2.90
C ILE A 143 -28.78 10.17 -2.90
N GLU A 144 -29.30 9.12 -2.27
CA GLU A 144 -28.64 7.83 -2.20
C GLU A 144 -29.13 6.90 -3.32
N ILE A 145 -28.18 6.22 -3.96
CA ILE A 145 -28.44 5.10 -4.88
C ILE A 145 -27.91 3.84 -4.20
N THR A 146 -28.81 2.96 -3.77
CA THR A 146 -28.51 1.79 -2.92
C THR A 146 -28.71 0.45 -3.62
N ASP A 147 -29.33 0.46 -4.81
CA ASP A 147 -29.51 -0.72 -5.65
C ASP A 147 -28.21 -1.18 -6.30
N ILE A 148 -27.54 -2.16 -5.68
CA ILE A 148 -26.27 -2.73 -6.15
C ILE A 148 -26.55 -3.70 -7.30
N ARG A 149 -25.89 -3.50 -8.45
CA ARG A 149 -26.07 -4.31 -9.67
C ARG A 149 -24.83 -5.09 -10.10
N ARG A 150 -23.68 -4.84 -9.47
CA ARG A 150 -22.39 -5.44 -9.84
C ARG A 150 -22.34 -6.94 -9.54
N GLN A 151 -22.73 -7.34 -8.32
CA GLN A 151 -22.69 -8.74 -7.91
C GLN A 151 -23.89 -9.50 -8.47
N ARG A 152 -23.64 -10.69 -9.04
CA ARG A 152 -24.70 -11.51 -9.63
C ARG A 152 -25.57 -12.18 -8.57
N ALA A 153 -24.96 -12.70 -7.50
CA ALA A 153 -25.68 -13.39 -6.43
C ALA A 153 -26.32 -12.41 -5.42
N ASP A 154 -27.55 -12.70 -4.99
CA ASP A 154 -28.29 -11.84 -4.04
C ASP A 154 -27.57 -11.68 -2.69
N TRP A 155 -26.98 -12.76 -2.17
CA TRP A 155 -26.25 -12.72 -0.90
C TRP A 155 -25.00 -11.82 -0.97
N GLN A 156 -24.31 -11.79 -2.12
CA GLN A 156 -23.16 -10.91 -2.34
C GLN A 156 -23.59 -9.45 -2.44
N ARG A 157 -24.75 -9.18 -3.06
CA ARG A 157 -25.36 -7.84 -3.07
C ARG A 157 -25.72 -7.39 -1.65
N MET A 158 -26.27 -8.29 -0.83
CA MET A 158 -26.56 -8.02 0.58
C MET A 158 -25.29 -7.76 1.40
N ALA A 159 -24.26 -8.61 1.27
CA ALA A 159 -22.99 -8.45 1.96
C ALA A 159 -22.30 -7.13 1.57
N THR A 160 -22.36 -6.74 0.30
CA THR A 160 -21.84 -5.45 -0.17
C THR A 160 -22.62 -4.27 0.42
N ARG A 161 -23.96 -4.39 0.54
CA ARG A 161 -24.78 -3.38 1.23
C ARG A 161 -24.43 -3.28 2.71
N GLN A 162 -24.24 -4.41 3.40
CA GLN A 162 -23.82 -4.43 4.80
C GLN A 162 -22.47 -3.75 5.00
N LEU A 163 -21.49 -3.98 4.12
CA LEU A 163 -20.21 -3.24 4.14
C LEU A 163 -20.42 -1.73 3.93
N ALA A 164 -21.29 -1.34 3.00
CA ALA A 164 -21.61 0.05 2.70
C ALA A 164 -22.40 0.76 3.81
N THR A 165 -23.04 0.03 4.73
CA THR A 165 -23.78 0.59 5.87
C THR A 165 -23.11 0.24 7.21
N GLU A 166 -21.79 0.09 7.20
CA GLU A 166 -20.94 -0.15 8.40
C GLU A 166 -21.21 -1.45 9.16
N ARG A 167 -22.01 -2.37 8.61
CA ARG A 167 -22.34 -3.68 9.18
C ARG A 167 -21.31 -4.74 8.75
N THR A 168 -20.02 -4.41 8.85
CA THR A 168 -18.92 -5.27 8.37
C THR A 168 -18.95 -6.67 8.98
N SER A 169 -19.27 -6.79 10.27
CA SER A 169 -19.39 -8.10 10.96
C SER A 169 -20.41 -9.04 10.28
N GLU A 170 -21.56 -8.51 9.88
CA GLU A 170 -22.58 -9.30 9.20
C GLU A 170 -22.15 -9.71 7.79
N ALA A 171 -21.47 -8.81 7.08
CA ALA A 171 -20.92 -9.12 5.77
C ALA A 171 -19.87 -10.23 5.84
N LEU A 172 -18.94 -10.16 6.81
CA LEU A 172 -17.94 -11.20 7.04
C LEU A 172 -18.57 -12.53 7.46
N SER A 173 -19.63 -12.48 8.26
CA SER A 173 -20.42 -13.67 8.60
C SER A 173 -21.04 -14.31 7.36
N ALA A 174 -21.58 -13.51 6.43
CA ALA A 174 -22.11 -14.00 5.16
C ALA A 174 -21.01 -14.63 4.29
N TYR A 175 -19.83 -13.99 4.16
CA TYR A 175 -18.70 -14.59 3.44
C TYR A 175 -18.22 -15.88 4.10
N GLN A 176 -18.20 -15.97 5.43
CA GLN A 176 -17.85 -17.19 6.16
C GLN A 176 -18.85 -18.34 5.86
N GLN A 177 -20.15 -18.05 5.86
CA GLN A 177 -21.20 -19.04 5.57
C GLN A 177 -21.17 -19.58 4.14
N HIS A 178 -20.57 -18.82 3.22
CA HIS A 178 -20.40 -19.19 1.81
C HIS A 178 -18.98 -19.67 1.48
N ASP A 179 -18.21 -20.11 2.49
CA ASP A 179 -16.84 -20.62 2.33
C ASP A 179 -15.88 -19.67 1.60
N ALA A 180 -16.11 -18.36 1.72
CA ALA A 180 -15.34 -17.31 1.07
C ALA A 180 -14.27 -16.69 1.99
N ILE A 181 -14.08 -17.22 3.20
CA ILE A 181 -13.03 -16.81 4.13
C ILE A 181 -12.13 -18.01 4.45
N HIS A 182 -10.84 -17.83 4.22
CA HIS A 182 -9.82 -18.87 4.36
C HIS A 182 -8.78 -18.45 5.39
N VAL A 183 -8.53 -19.35 6.34
CA VAL A 183 -7.64 -19.12 7.48
C VAL A 183 -6.45 -20.05 7.37
N ALA A 184 -5.25 -19.52 7.58
CA ALA A 184 -4.04 -20.31 7.72
C ALA A 184 -3.31 -19.96 9.03
N GLU A 185 -2.38 -20.81 9.47
CA GLU A 185 -1.63 -20.57 10.71
C GLU A 185 -0.73 -19.32 10.63
N THR A 186 -0.17 -19.03 9.46
CA THR A 186 0.69 -17.86 9.23
C THR A 186 0.27 -17.09 7.98
N ARG A 187 0.66 -15.81 7.89
CA ARG A 187 0.47 -15.00 6.67
C ARG A 187 1.12 -15.64 5.45
N GLU A 188 2.29 -16.24 5.63
CA GLU A 188 2.99 -16.95 4.56
C GLU A 188 2.19 -18.16 4.07
N ALA A 189 1.63 -18.95 4.98
CA ALA A 189 0.76 -20.07 4.62
C ALA A 189 -0.54 -19.59 3.94
N ALA A 190 -1.13 -18.49 4.42
CA ALA A 190 -2.30 -17.87 3.78
C ALA A 190 -1.98 -17.41 2.35
N ARG A 191 -0.78 -16.86 2.12
CA ARG A 191 -0.31 -16.49 0.78
C ARG A 191 -0.23 -17.71 -0.15
N VAL A 192 0.30 -18.83 0.34
CA VAL A 192 0.40 -20.07 -0.44
C VAL A 192 -1.00 -20.61 -0.78
N ASP A 193 -1.90 -20.74 0.21
CA ASP A 193 -3.28 -21.22 -0.05
C ASP A 193 -4.04 -20.30 -1.01
N LEU A 194 -3.90 -18.97 -0.85
CA LEU A 194 -4.47 -17.99 -1.77
C LEU A 194 -4.02 -18.26 -3.22
N ILE A 195 -2.72 -18.39 -3.42
CA ILE A 195 -2.13 -18.61 -4.75
C ILE A 195 -2.58 -19.95 -5.34
N ASP A 196 -2.78 -20.98 -4.52
CA ASP A 196 -3.23 -22.30 -4.96
C ASP A 196 -4.70 -22.30 -5.36
N ARG A 197 -5.54 -21.57 -4.62
CA ARG A 197 -6.94 -21.36 -5.01
C ARG A 197 -7.07 -20.50 -6.25
N TRP A 198 -6.29 -19.43 -6.33
CA TRP A 198 -6.24 -18.56 -7.49
C TRP A 198 -5.84 -19.34 -8.75
N ASP A 199 -4.81 -20.18 -8.67
CA ASP A 199 -4.38 -21.00 -9.81
C ASP A 199 -5.44 -22.04 -10.20
N ARG A 200 -6.08 -22.71 -9.22
CA ARG A 200 -7.19 -23.64 -9.49
C ARG A 200 -8.37 -22.94 -10.19
N GLN A 201 -8.80 -21.78 -9.70
CA GLN A 201 -9.88 -20.99 -10.32
C GLN A 201 -9.48 -20.50 -11.71
N ARG A 202 -8.24 -20.06 -11.90
CA ARG A 202 -7.71 -19.64 -13.20
C ARG A 202 -7.77 -20.76 -14.24
N GLN A 203 -7.46 -21.99 -13.85
CA GLN A 203 -7.56 -23.16 -14.74
C GLN A 203 -9.01 -23.55 -15.05
N ALA A 204 -9.89 -23.49 -14.05
CA ALA A 204 -11.30 -23.83 -14.21
C ALA A 204 -12.06 -22.80 -15.07
N GLU A 205 -11.72 -21.51 -14.94
CA GLU A 205 -12.38 -20.40 -15.63
C GLU A 205 -11.36 -19.49 -16.34
N PRO A 206 -10.65 -19.93 -17.40
CA PRO A 206 -9.54 -19.17 -18.00
C PRO A 206 -9.94 -17.77 -18.48
N GLY A 207 -11.15 -17.63 -19.02
CA GLY A 207 -11.69 -16.37 -19.55
C GLY A 207 -12.17 -15.37 -18.50
N ALA A 208 -12.28 -15.75 -17.22
CA ALA A 208 -12.72 -14.83 -16.17
C ALA A 208 -11.62 -13.80 -15.85
N SER A 209 -12.01 -12.53 -15.71
CA SER A 209 -11.10 -11.49 -15.21
C SER A 209 -10.83 -11.69 -13.71
N ARG A 210 -9.57 -11.51 -13.29
CA ARG A 210 -9.16 -11.77 -11.89
C ARG A 210 -8.03 -10.87 -11.42
N ILE A 211 -8.05 -10.56 -10.12
CA ILE A 211 -7.00 -9.77 -9.45
C ILE A 211 -6.82 -10.27 -8.00
N ILE A 212 -5.59 -10.22 -7.51
CA ILE A 212 -5.29 -10.36 -6.08
C ILE A 212 -5.12 -8.96 -5.46
N LEU A 213 -5.78 -8.69 -4.34
CA LEU A 213 -5.73 -7.41 -3.63
C LEU A 213 -5.09 -7.57 -2.25
N THR A 214 -4.27 -6.59 -1.88
CA THR A 214 -3.73 -6.46 -0.53
C THR A 214 -3.41 -4.99 -0.20
N HIS A 215 -2.92 -4.72 1.00
CA HIS A 215 -2.74 -3.35 1.49
C HIS A 215 -1.39 -2.72 1.09
N THR A 216 -0.29 -3.47 1.12
CA THR A 216 1.07 -2.91 0.94
C THR A 216 1.72 -3.30 -0.38
N ASN A 217 2.63 -2.47 -0.89
CA ASN A 217 3.39 -2.77 -2.10
C ASN A 217 4.35 -3.96 -1.92
N ASP A 218 4.85 -4.17 -0.70
CA ASP A 218 5.72 -5.31 -0.37
C ASP A 218 4.95 -6.62 -0.54
N GLU A 219 3.73 -6.71 0.00
CA GLU A 219 2.87 -7.89 -0.18
C GLU A 219 2.44 -8.08 -1.64
N VAL A 220 2.16 -6.99 -2.37
CA VAL A 220 1.90 -7.06 -3.82
C VAL A 220 3.09 -7.67 -4.57
N THR A 221 4.32 -7.30 -4.21
CA THR A 221 5.52 -7.85 -4.84
C THR A 221 5.64 -9.35 -4.58
N LEU A 222 5.44 -9.78 -3.33
CA LEU A 222 5.49 -11.20 -2.96
C LEU A 222 4.38 -12.01 -3.64
N LEU A 223 3.17 -11.48 -3.74
CA LEU A 223 2.04 -12.13 -4.40
C LEU A 223 2.26 -12.24 -5.92
N ASN A 224 2.78 -11.19 -6.56
CA ASN A 224 3.12 -11.22 -7.98
C ASN A 224 4.20 -12.29 -8.26
N GLN A 225 5.24 -12.36 -7.43
CA GLN A 225 6.29 -13.37 -7.56
C GLN A 225 5.75 -14.79 -7.34
N ALA A 226 4.89 -15.00 -6.33
CA ALA A 226 4.30 -16.30 -6.05
C ALA A 226 3.36 -16.78 -7.17
N ALA A 227 2.49 -15.88 -7.68
CA ALA A 227 1.62 -16.17 -8.81
C ALA A 227 2.41 -16.53 -10.06
N ARG A 228 3.42 -15.74 -10.40
CA ARG A 228 4.33 -16.00 -11.53
C ARG A 228 5.10 -17.31 -11.36
N GLY A 229 5.55 -17.61 -10.14
CA GLY A 229 6.20 -18.88 -9.79
C GLY A 229 5.33 -20.10 -10.08
N ARG A 230 4.01 -20.02 -9.81
CA ARG A 230 3.07 -21.10 -10.16
C ARG A 230 2.96 -21.30 -11.67
N LEU A 231 2.87 -20.24 -12.45
CA LEU A 231 2.80 -20.34 -13.92
C LEU A 231 4.09 -20.92 -14.50
N ARG A 232 5.27 -20.54 -13.96
CA ARG A 232 6.54 -21.15 -14.35
C ARG A 232 6.63 -22.63 -14.04
N ALA A 233 6.20 -23.04 -12.84
CA ALA A 233 6.23 -24.44 -12.43
C ALA A 233 5.34 -25.33 -13.33
N ARG A 234 4.37 -24.73 -14.04
CA ARG A 234 3.52 -25.39 -15.04
C ARG A 234 3.99 -25.24 -16.48
N GLU A 235 5.14 -24.60 -16.71
CA GLU A 235 5.68 -24.33 -18.05
C GLU A 235 4.74 -23.48 -18.93
N GLU A 236 3.92 -22.62 -18.31
CA GLU A 236 2.98 -21.74 -19.01
C GLU A 236 3.58 -20.37 -19.37
N LEU A 237 4.84 -20.14 -18.97
CA LEU A 237 5.61 -18.93 -19.28
C LEU A 237 6.77 -19.28 -20.20
N GLY A 238 7.04 -18.40 -21.16
CA GLY A 238 8.24 -18.46 -21.99
C GLY A 238 9.51 -18.08 -21.22
N ASP A 239 10.60 -17.92 -21.97
CA ASP A 239 11.88 -17.51 -21.40
C ASP A 239 11.83 -16.10 -20.81
N ASP A 240 12.66 -15.89 -19.79
CA ASP A 240 12.80 -14.58 -19.17
C ASP A 240 13.50 -13.58 -20.07
N VAL A 241 12.90 -12.40 -20.14
CA VAL A 241 13.49 -11.20 -20.68
C VAL A 241 13.62 -10.17 -19.56
N THR A 242 14.86 -9.77 -19.28
CA THR A 242 15.16 -8.70 -18.34
C THR A 242 14.93 -7.35 -19.00
N LEU A 243 14.09 -6.53 -18.37
CA LEU A 243 13.75 -5.18 -18.83
C LEU A 243 14.02 -4.15 -17.73
N GLN A 244 14.50 -2.98 -18.13
CA GLN A 244 14.54 -1.80 -17.27
C GLN A 244 13.21 -1.06 -17.40
N VAL A 245 12.36 -1.17 -16.38
CA VAL A 245 11.08 -0.46 -16.29
C VAL A 245 11.19 0.70 -15.29
N GLU A 246 10.19 1.57 -15.24
CA GLU A 246 10.23 2.77 -14.37
C GLU A 246 10.50 2.44 -12.88
N LYS A 247 10.07 1.26 -12.42
CA LYS A 247 10.29 0.78 -11.04
C LYS A 247 11.55 -0.08 -10.87
N GLY A 248 12.50 0.07 -11.78
CA GLY A 248 13.77 -0.66 -11.82
C GLY A 248 13.69 -1.94 -12.63
N GLU A 249 14.71 -2.77 -12.50
CA GLU A 249 14.84 -4.01 -13.27
C GLU A 249 13.73 -5.02 -12.93
N ARG A 250 13.14 -5.63 -13.96
CA ARG A 250 12.12 -6.68 -13.85
C ARG A 250 12.31 -7.74 -14.93
N HIS A 251 11.91 -8.97 -14.63
CA HIS A 251 11.86 -10.07 -15.60
C HIS A 251 10.42 -10.29 -16.04
N PHE A 252 10.20 -10.33 -17.35
CA PHE A 252 8.92 -10.67 -17.97
C PHE A 252 9.11 -11.84 -18.92
N ALA A 253 8.05 -12.60 -19.17
CA ALA A 253 8.00 -13.68 -20.13
C ALA A 253 6.72 -13.61 -20.97
N ALA A 254 6.73 -14.25 -22.13
CA ALA A 254 5.47 -14.50 -22.86
C ALA A 254 4.52 -15.30 -21.95
N GLY A 255 3.25 -14.91 -21.93
CA GLY A 255 2.23 -15.45 -21.04
C GLY A 255 2.03 -14.68 -19.73
N ASP A 256 2.96 -13.79 -19.35
CA ASP A 256 2.86 -13.04 -18.10
C ASP A 256 1.67 -12.08 -18.07
N ARG A 257 1.14 -11.85 -16.87
CA ARG A 257 0.17 -10.80 -16.61
C ARG A 257 0.90 -9.48 -16.36
N VAL A 258 0.54 -8.43 -17.10
CA VAL A 258 1.13 -7.09 -16.98
C VAL A 258 0.08 -6.07 -16.58
N MET A 259 0.49 -5.11 -15.75
CA MET A 259 -0.27 -3.92 -15.39
C MET A 259 0.45 -2.67 -15.91
N PHE A 260 -0.29 -1.80 -16.58
CA PHE A 260 0.19 -0.51 -17.06
C PHE A 260 0.13 0.52 -15.93
N GLY A 261 1.22 1.25 -15.70
CA GLY A 261 1.38 2.23 -14.63
C GLY A 261 1.15 3.69 -15.04
N ARG A 262 1.00 3.98 -16.34
CA ARG A 262 0.78 5.32 -16.90
C ARG A 262 -0.29 5.25 -17.99
N ASN A 263 -0.93 6.37 -18.27
CA ASN A 263 -1.84 6.47 -19.41
C ASN A 263 -1.01 6.71 -20.67
N GLU A 264 -1.37 6.07 -21.78
CA GLU A 264 -0.76 6.30 -23.09
C GLU A 264 -1.84 6.17 -24.18
N ARG A 265 -2.31 7.33 -24.67
CA ARG A 265 -3.43 7.41 -25.62
C ARG A 265 -3.12 6.73 -26.94
N SER A 266 -1.87 6.79 -27.41
CA SER A 266 -1.46 6.17 -28.67
C SER A 266 -1.57 4.64 -28.64
N LEU A 267 -1.41 4.04 -27.45
CA LEU A 267 -1.56 2.60 -27.22
C LEU A 267 -2.96 2.22 -26.75
N GLY A 268 -3.84 3.18 -26.49
CA GLY A 268 -5.15 2.91 -25.89
C GLY A 268 -5.09 2.30 -24.48
N VAL A 269 -3.96 2.45 -23.78
CA VAL A 269 -3.76 1.91 -22.42
C VAL A 269 -3.90 2.99 -21.36
N LYS A 270 -4.42 2.57 -20.21
CA LYS A 270 -4.68 3.38 -19.03
C LYS A 270 -3.84 2.86 -17.87
N ASN A 271 -3.49 3.72 -16.92
CA ASN A 271 -2.94 3.26 -15.65
C ASN A 271 -3.93 2.28 -14.99
N GLY A 272 -3.44 1.17 -14.45
CA GLY A 272 -4.24 0.05 -13.96
C GLY A 272 -4.79 -0.88 -15.04
N SER A 273 -4.61 -0.58 -16.35
CA SER A 273 -4.99 -1.51 -17.41
C SER A 273 -4.22 -2.81 -17.24
N LEU A 274 -4.92 -3.91 -17.49
CA LEU A 274 -4.39 -5.25 -17.40
C LEU A 274 -4.36 -5.90 -18.78
N GLY A 275 -3.34 -6.72 -19.00
CA GLY A 275 -3.20 -7.50 -20.21
C GLY A 275 -2.30 -8.70 -20.00
N ARG A 276 -2.30 -9.58 -20.99
CA ARG A 276 -1.42 -10.73 -21.07
C ARG A 276 -0.34 -10.48 -22.12
N ILE A 277 0.91 -10.68 -21.77
CA ILE A 277 2.03 -10.56 -22.70
C ILE A 277 1.94 -11.71 -23.71
N GLU A 278 1.86 -11.38 -25.00
CA GLU A 278 1.90 -12.37 -26.08
C GLU A 278 3.34 -12.67 -26.49
N SER A 279 4.18 -11.63 -26.56
CA SER A 279 5.61 -11.76 -26.79
C SER A 279 6.36 -10.60 -26.14
N VAL A 280 7.61 -10.85 -25.74
CA VAL A 280 8.49 -9.85 -25.14
C VAL A 280 9.92 -10.07 -25.61
N THR A 281 10.61 -8.98 -25.92
CA THR A 281 12.04 -8.92 -26.24
C THR A 281 12.67 -7.81 -25.41
N ALA A 282 14.01 -7.69 -25.43
CA ALA A 282 14.71 -6.67 -24.66
C ALA A 282 14.33 -5.22 -25.00
N THR A 283 13.70 -4.99 -26.17
CA THR A 283 13.33 -3.66 -26.65
C THR A 283 11.84 -3.46 -26.86
N ARG A 284 11.06 -4.54 -27.04
CA ARG A 284 9.67 -4.47 -27.47
C ARG A 284 8.78 -5.44 -26.69
N MET A 285 7.55 -5.03 -26.44
CA MET A 285 6.52 -5.87 -25.80
C MET A 285 5.26 -5.87 -26.65
N ALA A 286 4.61 -7.03 -26.76
CA ALA A 286 3.28 -7.19 -27.34
C ALA A 286 2.33 -7.74 -26.28
N VAL A 287 1.18 -7.10 -26.11
CA VAL A 287 0.24 -7.38 -25.03
C VAL A 287 -1.18 -7.46 -25.59
N MET A 288 -1.90 -8.51 -25.23
CA MET A 288 -3.35 -8.61 -25.38
C MET A 288 -4.01 -8.01 -24.14
N LEU A 289 -4.65 -6.86 -24.28
CA LEU A 289 -5.39 -6.22 -23.19
C LEU A 289 -6.69 -6.98 -22.88
N ASP A 290 -7.21 -6.82 -21.67
CA ASP A 290 -8.47 -7.46 -21.25
C ASP A 290 -9.71 -7.04 -22.04
N ASN A 291 -9.65 -5.87 -22.67
CA ASN A 291 -10.70 -5.40 -23.56
C ASN A 291 -10.64 -6.04 -24.96
N GLY A 292 -9.69 -6.96 -25.20
CA GLY A 292 -9.50 -7.65 -26.47
C GLY A 292 -8.61 -6.90 -27.47
N THR A 293 -8.05 -5.76 -27.10
CA THR A 293 -7.16 -4.99 -27.98
C THR A 293 -5.73 -5.52 -27.89
N ALA A 294 -5.16 -5.91 -29.03
CA ALA A 294 -3.75 -6.24 -29.15
C ALA A 294 -2.93 -4.96 -29.37
N ILE A 295 -1.89 -4.77 -28.55
CA ILE A 295 -0.99 -3.62 -28.62
C ILE A 295 0.46 -4.06 -28.67
N SER A 296 1.31 -3.24 -29.26
CA SER A 296 2.75 -3.44 -29.23
C SER A 296 3.49 -2.12 -29.15
N PHE A 297 4.52 -2.07 -28.32
CA PHE A 297 5.26 -0.86 -28.02
C PHE A 297 6.72 -1.16 -27.71
N ASP A 298 7.59 -0.18 -27.93
CA ASP A 298 8.98 -0.23 -27.51
C ASP A 298 9.10 0.20 -26.04
N ILE A 299 9.89 -0.53 -25.26
CA ILE A 299 10.13 -0.27 -23.84
C ILE A 299 10.76 1.11 -23.61
N LYS A 300 11.56 1.59 -24.56
CA LYS A 300 12.16 2.94 -24.52
C LYS A 300 11.11 4.06 -24.52
N ASP A 301 9.97 3.84 -25.19
CA ASP A 301 8.91 4.83 -25.34
C ASP A 301 7.89 4.71 -24.20
N TYR A 302 7.70 3.47 -23.70
CA TYR A 302 6.79 3.18 -22.60
C TYR A 302 7.38 2.12 -21.65
N ALA A 303 7.91 2.58 -20.52
CA ALA A 303 8.51 1.74 -19.47
C ALA A 303 7.65 1.62 -18.20
N ALA A 304 6.45 2.22 -18.19
CA ALA A 304 5.55 2.23 -17.05
C ALA A 304 4.74 0.93 -16.98
N VAL A 305 5.41 -0.21 -16.77
CA VAL A 305 4.78 -1.54 -16.64
C VAL A 305 5.28 -2.28 -15.41
N ASP A 306 4.43 -3.14 -14.84
CA ASP A 306 4.74 -4.03 -13.72
C ASP A 306 3.94 -5.33 -13.84
N HIS A 307 4.20 -6.31 -12.99
CA HIS A 307 3.37 -7.52 -12.94
C HIS A 307 1.93 -7.19 -12.49
N GLY A 308 0.97 -7.80 -13.17
CA GLY A 308 -0.46 -7.51 -13.00
C GLY A 308 -1.28 -8.61 -12.30
N TYR A 309 -0.65 -9.54 -11.58
CA TYR A 309 -1.38 -10.58 -10.84
C TYR A 309 -2.00 -10.03 -9.55
N ALA A 310 -1.27 -9.15 -8.87
CA ALA A 310 -1.66 -8.51 -7.62
C ALA A 310 -1.56 -6.98 -7.68
N ALA A 311 -2.40 -6.31 -6.91
CA ALA A 311 -2.42 -4.85 -6.78
C ALA A 311 -2.79 -4.41 -5.36
N THR A 312 -2.46 -3.16 -5.03
CA THR A 312 -2.94 -2.58 -3.78
C THR A 312 -4.43 -2.24 -3.88
N ILE A 313 -5.15 -2.32 -2.76
CA ILE A 313 -6.58 -1.98 -2.69
C ILE A 313 -6.86 -0.57 -3.24
N HIS A 314 -5.97 0.40 -2.96
CA HIS A 314 -6.05 1.76 -3.52
C HIS A 314 -6.03 1.79 -5.05
N LYS A 315 -5.20 0.96 -5.70
CA LYS A 315 -5.13 0.89 -7.17
C LYS A 315 -6.33 0.18 -7.80
N ALA A 316 -7.05 -0.62 -7.02
CA ALA A 316 -8.25 -1.30 -7.46
C ALA A 316 -9.52 -0.48 -7.28
N GLN A 317 -9.44 0.77 -6.79
CA GLN A 317 -10.60 1.64 -6.74
C GLN A 317 -11.15 1.93 -8.14
N GLY A 318 -12.47 1.86 -8.30
CA GLY A 318 -13.15 1.91 -9.59
C GLY A 318 -13.05 0.63 -10.44
N MET A 319 -12.16 -0.30 -10.11
CA MET A 319 -12.03 -1.57 -10.82
C MET A 319 -13.27 -2.46 -10.62
N THR A 320 -13.63 -3.22 -11.64
CA THR A 320 -14.60 -4.33 -11.55
C THR A 320 -14.02 -5.52 -12.29
N VAL A 321 -13.95 -6.68 -11.62
CA VAL A 321 -13.48 -7.95 -12.18
C VAL A 321 -14.43 -9.06 -11.79
N ASP A 322 -14.32 -10.23 -12.42
CA ASP A 322 -15.19 -11.36 -12.15
C ASP A 322 -14.83 -12.03 -10.81
N ARG A 323 -13.54 -12.30 -10.59
CA ARG A 323 -13.00 -12.95 -9.38
C ARG A 323 -11.98 -12.08 -8.64
N VAL A 324 -12.05 -12.04 -7.32
CA VAL A 324 -11.09 -11.31 -6.47
C VAL A 324 -10.55 -12.24 -5.38
N HIS A 325 -9.24 -12.22 -5.17
CA HIS A 325 -8.66 -12.75 -3.93
C HIS A 325 -8.13 -11.60 -3.08
N VAL A 326 -8.39 -11.60 -1.79
CA VAL A 326 -7.92 -10.56 -0.87
C VAL A 326 -7.03 -11.21 0.19
N LEU A 327 -5.78 -10.75 0.31
CA LEU A 327 -4.93 -11.07 1.46
C LEU A 327 -5.10 -9.97 2.52
N ALA A 328 -5.79 -10.28 3.61
CA ALA A 328 -5.93 -9.39 4.75
C ALA A 328 -4.64 -9.34 5.57
N THR A 329 -4.32 -8.14 6.04
CA THR A 329 -3.18 -7.81 6.90
C THR A 329 -3.63 -6.76 7.91
N PRO A 330 -2.96 -6.60 9.08
CA PRO A 330 -3.41 -5.69 10.15
C PRO A 330 -3.53 -4.20 9.76
N GLY A 331 -2.98 -3.83 8.60
CA GLY A 331 -3.08 -2.50 8.02
C GLY A 331 -4.47 -2.15 7.47
N LEU A 332 -5.31 -3.14 7.18
CA LEU A 332 -6.68 -2.91 6.68
C LEU A 332 -7.56 -2.24 7.75
N ASP A 333 -8.57 -1.55 7.25
CA ASP A 333 -9.62 -0.88 7.99
C ASP A 333 -10.96 -1.06 7.27
N ARG A 334 -12.02 -0.43 7.78
CA ARG A 334 -13.37 -0.51 7.25
C ARG A 334 -13.49 -0.09 5.78
N HIS A 335 -12.90 1.04 5.42
CA HIS A 335 -12.95 1.57 4.06
C HIS A 335 -12.19 0.66 3.08
N ALA A 336 -10.99 0.20 3.47
CA ALA A 336 -10.21 -0.73 2.64
C ALA A 336 -10.90 -2.09 2.49
N ALA A 337 -11.55 -2.61 3.54
CA ALA A 337 -12.32 -3.85 3.51
C ALA A 337 -13.50 -3.74 2.53
N TYR A 338 -14.28 -2.67 2.63
CA TYR A 338 -15.41 -2.43 1.73
C TYR A 338 -14.95 -2.30 0.28
N VAL A 339 -13.88 -1.55 0.01
CA VAL A 339 -13.32 -1.44 -1.33
C VAL A 339 -12.84 -2.79 -1.84
N ALA A 340 -12.09 -3.57 -1.06
CA ALA A 340 -11.53 -4.85 -1.50
C ALA A 340 -12.61 -5.90 -1.78
N LEU A 341 -13.59 -6.03 -0.88
CA LEU A 341 -14.62 -7.06 -0.96
C LEU A 341 -15.72 -6.73 -1.98
N SER A 342 -15.83 -5.49 -2.46
CA SER A 342 -16.88 -5.09 -3.41
C SER A 342 -16.47 -5.09 -4.89
N ARG A 343 -15.22 -5.41 -5.27
CA ARG A 343 -14.75 -5.34 -6.68
C ARG A 343 -15.16 -6.50 -7.58
N HIS A 344 -15.66 -7.58 -7.00
CA HIS A 344 -16.04 -8.80 -7.74
C HIS A 344 -17.44 -8.70 -8.36
N ARG A 345 -17.66 -9.42 -9.47
CA ARG A 345 -19.00 -9.71 -10.01
C ARG A 345 -19.50 -11.09 -9.60
N ASP A 346 -18.60 -12.08 -9.59
CA ASP A 346 -18.93 -13.50 -9.42
C ASP A 346 -18.47 -14.07 -8.09
N GLY A 347 -17.29 -13.68 -7.60
CA GLY A 347 -16.86 -14.11 -6.27
C GLY A 347 -15.63 -13.41 -5.73
N VAL A 348 -15.54 -13.39 -4.41
CA VAL A 348 -14.37 -12.92 -3.67
C VAL A 348 -13.98 -13.96 -2.63
N ASP A 349 -12.68 -14.20 -2.48
CA ASP A 349 -12.11 -15.03 -1.42
C ASP A 349 -11.20 -14.17 -0.54
N LEU A 350 -11.46 -14.12 0.76
CA LEU A 350 -10.66 -13.43 1.76
C LEU A 350 -9.72 -14.41 2.47
N HIS A 351 -8.45 -14.07 2.58
CA HIS A 351 -7.38 -14.91 3.14
C HIS A 351 -6.69 -14.18 4.29
N TYR A 352 -6.42 -14.88 5.39
CA TYR A 352 -5.63 -14.31 6.48
C TYR A 352 -4.86 -15.36 7.29
N GLY A 353 -3.76 -14.92 7.92
CA GLY A 353 -2.96 -15.72 8.84
C GLY A 353 -3.36 -15.50 10.30
N ARG A 354 -3.29 -16.54 11.14
CA ARG A 354 -3.56 -16.45 12.59
C ARG A 354 -2.55 -15.61 13.36
N ASP A 355 -1.32 -15.52 12.84
CA ASP A 355 -0.26 -14.63 13.31
C ASP A 355 -0.63 -13.14 13.17
N ASP A 356 -1.44 -12.78 12.17
CA ASP A 356 -1.98 -11.44 11.99
C ASP A 356 -3.31 -11.23 12.73
N PHE A 357 -4.19 -12.23 12.66
CA PHE A 357 -5.51 -12.20 13.30
C PHE A 357 -5.79 -13.54 13.96
N ALA A 358 -5.66 -13.59 15.29
CA ALA A 358 -5.77 -14.83 16.07
C ALA A 358 -7.07 -15.62 15.78
N ASP A 359 -8.17 -14.91 15.53
CA ASP A 359 -9.50 -15.46 15.30
C ASP A 359 -10.34 -14.53 14.39
N HIS A 360 -11.55 -14.99 14.06
CA HIS A 360 -12.50 -14.27 13.23
C HIS A 360 -12.95 -12.94 13.86
N ASP A 361 -13.01 -12.85 15.20
CA ASP A 361 -13.42 -11.63 15.90
C ASP A 361 -12.35 -10.54 15.81
N ARG A 362 -11.07 -10.92 15.86
CA ARG A 362 -9.93 -10.01 15.64
C ARG A 362 -9.90 -9.49 14.21
N LEU A 363 -10.15 -10.36 13.23
CA LEU A 363 -10.31 -9.94 11.84
C LEU A 363 -11.46 -8.95 11.71
N THR A 364 -12.63 -9.30 12.26
CA THR A 364 -13.83 -8.46 12.21
C THR A 364 -13.60 -7.10 12.88
N THR A 365 -12.94 -7.07 14.04
CA THR A 365 -12.60 -5.83 14.74
C THR A 365 -11.68 -4.95 13.89
N ALA A 366 -10.66 -5.54 13.26
CA ALA A 366 -9.73 -4.80 12.41
C ALA A 366 -10.40 -4.25 11.14
N LEU A 367 -11.23 -5.07 10.48
CA LEU A 367 -11.98 -4.68 9.28
C LEU A 367 -13.21 -3.83 9.58
N SER A 368 -13.64 -3.72 10.83
CA SER A 368 -14.69 -2.78 11.26
C SER A 368 -14.11 -1.48 11.81
N ARG A 369 -12.79 -1.42 12.04
CA ARG A 369 -12.13 -0.23 12.59
C ARG A 369 -12.28 0.93 11.62
N GLU A 370 -12.92 1.98 12.10
CA GLU A 370 -12.95 3.27 11.42
C GLU A 370 -11.62 4.00 11.61
N ARG A 371 -11.07 4.55 10.53
CA ARG A 371 -10.03 5.59 10.60
C ARG A 371 -10.69 6.91 10.23
N GLY A 372 -11.56 7.39 11.10
CA GLY A 372 -12.37 8.57 10.85
C GLY A 372 -11.52 9.78 10.48
N LYS A 373 -11.89 10.43 9.37
CA LYS A 373 -11.48 11.80 9.07
C LYS A 373 -12.58 12.74 9.49
N ASP A 374 -12.36 13.40 10.62
CA ASP A 374 -13.25 14.45 11.08
C ASP A 374 -13.00 15.74 10.33
N MET A 375 -14.05 16.53 10.13
CA MET A 375 -13.92 17.92 9.75
C MET A 375 -13.83 18.77 11.02
N ALA A 376 -13.04 19.85 10.98
CA ALA A 376 -13.00 20.82 12.08
C ALA A 376 -14.41 21.36 12.42
N SER A 377 -15.30 21.39 11.42
CA SER A 377 -16.68 21.84 11.56
C SER A 377 -17.61 20.82 12.23
N ASP A 378 -17.18 19.58 12.43
CA ASP A 378 -17.97 18.55 13.12
C ASP A 378 -17.89 18.71 14.63
N TYR A 379 -16.87 19.45 15.09
CA TYR A 379 -16.77 19.92 16.44
C TYR A 379 -17.51 21.26 16.55
N PRO A 380 -18.42 21.43 17.53
CA PRO A 380 -18.99 22.74 17.78
C PRO A 380 -17.85 23.73 18.01
N ALA A 381 -17.89 24.87 17.34
CA ALA A 381 -16.99 25.96 17.65
C ALA A 381 -17.17 26.25 19.15
N ALA A 382 -16.11 26.08 19.94
CA ALA A 382 -16.15 26.44 21.35
C ALA A 382 -16.72 27.85 21.43
N ASP A 383 -17.84 27.98 22.14
CA ASP A 383 -18.59 29.21 22.17
C ASP A 383 -17.65 30.34 22.60
N LYS A 384 -17.36 31.26 21.67
CA LYS A 384 -16.48 32.40 21.92
C LYS A 384 -17.13 33.43 22.85
N SER A 385 -18.27 33.09 23.45
CA SER A 385 -18.95 33.84 24.50
C SER A 385 -18.43 33.55 25.91
N VAL A 386 -17.46 32.64 26.11
CA VAL A 386 -16.69 32.62 27.37
C VAL A 386 -15.67 33.75 27.36
N GLU A 387 -16.16 34.96 27.57
CA GLU A 387 -15.39 35.98 28.26
C GLU A 387 -14.91 35.37 29.58
N VAL A 388 -13.59 35.16 29.72
CA VAL A 388 -12.99 34.90 31.03
C VAL A 388 -13.02 36.22 31.81
N THR A 389 -14.21 36.64 32.22
CA THR A 389 -14.38 37.67 33.24
C THR A 389 -14.23 37.01 34.60
N ALA A 390 -13.12 37.30 35.27
CA ALA A 390 -12.88 36.89 36.63
C ALA A 390 -13.88 37.60 37.57
N ALA A 391 -15.04 37.00 37.79
CA ALA A 391 -16.01 37.44 38.79
C ALA A 391 -16.24 36.34 39.84
N LYS A 392 -15.93 36.69 41.10
CA LYS A 392 -15.99 35.82 42.28
C LYS A 392 -17.36 35.14 42.43
N PRO A 393 -17.44 33.81 42.58
CA PRO A 393 -18.69 33.18 42.98
C PRO A 393 -18.92 33.35 44.49
N ARG A 394 -20.12 33.84 44.85
CA ARG A 394 -20.73 33.62 46.16
C ARG A 394 -21.16 32.15 46.24
N ASP A 395 -20.82 31.54 47.36
CA ASP A 395 -20.90 30.10 47.62
C ASP A 395 -22.35 29.61 47.87
N PRO A 396 -22.86 28.61 47.11
CA PRO A 396 -24.13 27.92 47.41
C PRO A 396 -24.01 26.86 48.53
N PHE A 397 -22.82 26.66 49.11
CA PHE A 397 -22.51 25.61 50.09
C PHE A 397 -22.08 26.14 51.47
N ALA A 398 -22.55 27.34 51.86
CA ALA A 398 -22.43 27.83 53.23
C ALA A 398 -23.19 26.90 54.21
N GLY A 399 -22.57 25.78 54.60
CA GLY A 399 -23.12 24.84 55.58
C GLY A 399 -22.72 23.37 55.43
N LEU A 400 -22.15 22.91 54.31
CA LEU A 400 -21.77 21.49 54.17
C LEU A 400 -20.31 21.24 54.55
N ARG A 401 -20.09 20.75 55.79
CA ARG A 401 -18.80 20.15 56.19
C ARG A 401 -18.69 18.75 55.58
N LEU A 402 -18.08 18.66 54.41
CA LEU A 402 -17.53 17.42 53.88
C LEU A 402 -16.01 17.42 54.10
N THR A 403 -15.53 16.37 54.75
CA THR A 403 -14.14 16.14 55.10
C THR A 403 -13.28 16.16 53.83
N ARG A 404 -12.39 17.14 53.74
CA ARG A 404 -11.52 17.36 52.59
C ARG A 404 -10.41 16.31 52.58
N THR A 405 -10.59 15.24 51.82
CA THR A 405 -9.45 14.45 51.33
C THR A 405 -8.70 15.34 50.34
N THR A 406 -7.46 15.66 50.66
CA THR A 406 -6.56 16.44 49.81
C THR A 406 -6.44 15.78 48.44
N SER A 407 -6.88 16.49 47.39
CA SER A 407 -6.48 16.22 46.01
C SER A 407 -4.96 16.21 45.95
N ARG A 408 -4.38 15.03 45.67
CA ARG A 408 -2.95 14.86 45.36
C ARG A 408 -2.59 15.79 44.20
N GLU A 409 -1.66 16.71 44.42
CA GLU A 409 -0.86 17.27 43.34
C GLU A 409 -0.21 16.11 42.58
N VAL A 410 -0.39 16.06 41.26
CA VAL A 410 0.31 15.09 40.42
C VAL A 410 1.80 15.47 40.46
N GLU A 411 2.61 14.71 41.19
CA GLU A 411 4.06 14.82 41.17
C GLU A 411 4.55 14.69 39.72
N ARG A 412 5.16 15.76 39.19
CA ARG A 412 5.75 15.75 37.83
C ARG A 412 6.91 14.77 37.79
N SER A 413 6.92 13.89 36.78
CA SER A 413 7.98 12.89 36.61
C SER A 413 9.38 13.55 36.54
N PRO A 414 10.43 12.94 37.10
CA PRO A 414 11.80 13.40 36.90
C PRO A 414 12.19 13.59 35.43
N LEU A 415 11.59 12.80 34.52
CA LEU A 415 11.78 12.92 33.08
C LEU A 415 11.16 14.21 32.54
N ASP A 416 9.94 14.55 32.95
CA ASP A 416 9.27 15.79 32.54
C ASP A 416 10.08 17.01 32.96
N GLN A 417 10.59 17.00 34.20
CA GLN A 417 11.42 18.09 34.71
C GLN A 417 12.75 18.21 33.93
N ALA A 418 13.35 17.09 33.54
CA ALA A 418 14.58 17.09 32.73
C ALA A 418 14.33 17.60 31.31
N VAL A 419 13.24 17.16 30.67
CA VAL A 419 12.82 17.61 29.33
C VAL A 419 12.51 19.11 29.32
N GLU A 420 11.82 19.61 30.33
CA GLU A 420 11.53 21.05 30.48
C GLU A 420 12.82 21.88 30.59
N LYS A 421 13.78 21.44 31.42
CA LYS A 421 15.07 22.12 31.57
C LYS A 421 15.87 22.17 30.26
N VAL A 422 15.88 21.06 29.50
CA VAL A 422 16.54 21.03 28.19
C VAL A 422 15.81 21.94 27.20
N GLY A 423 14.48 21.90 27.16
CA GLY A 423 13.67 22.79 26.33
C GLY A 423 13.95 24.28 26.59
N ARG A 424 14.01 24.70 27.86
CA ARG A 424 14.35 26.08 28.25
C ARG A 424 15.75 26.49 27.78
N ALA A 425 16.76 25.67 28.08
CA ALA A 425 18.14 25.98 27.70
C ALA A 425 18.32 26.08 26.18
N VAL A 426 17.68 25.19 25.41
CA VAL A 426 17.71 25.24 23.94
C VAL A 426 16.94 26.45 23.40
N ALA A 427 15.76 26.77 23.95
CA ALA A 427 14.97 27.93 23.54
C ALA A 427 15.73 29.25 23.76
N ASP A 428 16.45 29.37 24.88
CA ASP A 428 17.26 30.56 25.21
C ASP A 428 18.43 30.73 24.22
N ILE A 429 19.13 29.64 23.90
CA ILE A 429 20.21 29.64 22.90
C ILE A 429 19.67 29.99 21.50
N MET A 430 18.52 29.44 21.11
CA MET A 430 17.91 29.73 19.82
C MET A 430 17.45 31.19 19.72
N ARG A 431 16.98 31.79 20.83
CA ARG A 431 16.60 33.20 20.86
C ARG A 431 17.80 34.12 20.65
N SER A 432 18.93 33.85 21.33
CA SER A 432 20.19 34.58 21.10
C SER A 432 20.63 34.49 19.64
N ARG A 433 20.59 33.29 19.04
CA ARG A 433 20.96 33.09 17.63
C ARG A 433 20.03 33.79 16.64
N ARG A 434 18.71 33.83 16.90
CA ARG A 434 17.76 34.60 16.08
C ARG A 434 18.05 36.11 16.10
N GLN A 435 18.63 36.60 17.19
CA GLN A 435 19.04 38.00 17.33
C GLN A 435 20.45 38.28 16.76
N GLY A 436 21.09 37.29 16.14
CA GLY A 436 22.42 37.42 15.54
C GLY A 436 23.59 37.35 16.53
N PHE A 437 23.33 36.99 17.80
CA PHE A 437 24.37 36.84 18.81
C PHE A 437 24.82 35.38 18.95
N GLU A 438 26.11 35.18 19.24
CA GLU A 438 26.60 33.87 19.64
C GLU A 438 26.08 33.49 21.05
N PRO A 439 25.85 32.19 21.31
CA PRO A 439 25.39 31.73 22.63
C PRO A 439 26.40 32.08 23.72
N LEU A 440 25.95 32.75 24.79
CA LEU A 440 26.81 33.18 25.89
C LEU A 440 27.33 31.98 26.70
N PRO A 441 28.51 32.06 27.35
CA PRO A 441 29.09 30.93 28.09
C PRO A 441 28.16 30.34 29.16
N HIS A 442 27.37 31.17 29.85
CA HIS A 442 26.42 30.70 30.85
C HIS A 442 25.22 29.96 30.23
N GLN A 443 24.82 30.29 29.00
CA GLN A 443 23.75 29.59 28.27
C GLN A 443 24.23 28.19 27.85
N GLN A 444 25.49 28.07 27.43
CA GLN A 444 26.12 26.77 27.12
C GLN A 444 26.23 25.90 28.37
N ALA A 445 26.71 26.46 29.49
CA ALA A 445 26.80 25.74 30.77
C ALA A 445 25.42 25.28 31.29
N ALA A 446 24.36 26.09 31.08
CA ALA A 446 23.00 25.73 31.44
C ALA A 446 22.46 24.57 30.59
N LEU A 447 22.76 24.55 29.28
CA LEU A 447 22.41 23.43 28.40
C LEU A 447 23.15 22.14 28.81
N ASP A 448 24.45 22.22 29.08
CA ASP A 448 25.26 21.06 29.49
C ASP A 448 24.74 20.44 30.79
N THR A 449 24.35 21.30 31.74
CA THR A 449 23.72 20.88 33.00
C THR A 449 22.39 20.18 32.76
N ALA A 450 21.53 20.76 31.90
CA ALA A 450 20.22 20.18 31.57
C ALA A 450 20.34 18.84 30.82
N VAL A 451 21.27 18.75 29.87
CA VAL A 451 21.59 17.53 29.13
C VAL A 451 22.11 16.43 30.04
N SER A 452 22.97 16.78 31.00
CA SER A 452 23.49 15.83 32.01
C SER A 452 22.37 15.30 32.91
N ALA A 453 21.45 16.16 33.32
CA ALA A 453 20.27 15.76 34.09
C ALA A 453 19.35 14.82 33.30
N LEU A 454 19.13 15.08 32.00
CA LEU A 454 18.34 14.20 31.15
C LEU A 454 19.02 12.85 30.95
N LYS A 455 20.33 12.83 30.74
CA LYS A 455 21.13 11.59 30.59
C LYS A 455 21.08 10.73 31.86
N ALA A 456 21.06 11.35 33.05
CA ALA A 456 20.94 10.65 34.32
C ALA A 456 19.57 9.96 34.50
N VAL A 457 18.50 10.57 33.97
CA VAL A 457 17.15 9.97 34.00
C VAL A 457 16.96 8.93 32.90
N ARG A 458 17.52 9.19 31.71
CA ARG A 458 17.44 8.30 30.54
C ARG A 458 18.77 8.35 29.76
N PRO A 459 19.57 7.27 29.75
CA PRO A 459 20.88 7.26 29.08
C PRO A 459 20.85 7.71 27.62
N ASP A 460 19.85 7.26 26.85
CA ASP A 460 19.66 7.64 25.44
C ASP A 460 18.76 8.88 25.24
N GLY A 461 18.24 9.47 26.32
CA GLY A 461 17.28 10.57 26.25
C GLY A 461 17.81 11.80 25.54
N VAL A 462 19.12 12.05 25.61
CA VAL A 462 19.79 13.15 24.89
C VAL A 462 19.75 12.95 23.38
N ARG A 463 19.88 11.70 22.93
CA ARG A 463 19.83 11.36 21.50
C ARG A 463 18.40 11.49 20.98
N ASP A 464 17.44 10.96 21.74
CA ASP A 464 16.03 10.95 21.40
C ASP A 464 15.47 12.39 21.35
N ILE A 465 15.73 13.22 22.38
CA ILE A 465 15.24 14.60 22.41
C ILE A 465 15.85 15.47 21.31
N ARG A 466 17.12 15.22 20.95
CA ARG A 466 17.78 15.94 19.86
C ARG A 466 17.16 15.60 18.52
N ALA A 467 16.81 14.33 18.29
CA ALA A 467 16.10 13.92 17.08
C ALA A 467 14.73 14.59 17.00
N VAL A 468 13.98 14.59 18.10
CA VAL A 468 12.66 15.25 18.20
C VAL A 468 12.76 16.76 17.92
N PHE A 469 13.69 17.46 18.55
CA PHE A 469 13.84 18.91 18.37
C PHE A 469 14.36 19.31 16.98
N ASN A 470 15.18 18.48 16.34
CA ASN A 470 15.60 18.71 14.96
C ASN A 470 14.47 18.44 13.96
N ALA A 471 13.57 17.50 14.27
CA ALA A 471 12.43 17.19 13.42
C ALA A 471 11.32 18.25 13.54
N ASP A 472 11.06 18.74 14.76
CA ASP A 472 10.08 19.79 15.02
C ASP A 472 10.60 20.80 16.05
N HIS A 473 10.98 21.97 15.55
CA HIS A 473 11.49 23.07 16.37
C HIS A 473 10.39 23.67 17.27
N GLY A 474 9.10 23.50 16.96
CA GLY A 474 7.98 23.99 17.77
C GLY A 474 7.88 23.29 19.13
N LEU A 475 8.33 22.04 19.20
CA LEU A 475 8.36 21.25 20.44
C LEU A 475 9.36 21.78 21.47
N ILE A 476 10.34 22.58 21.05
CA ILE A 476 11.31 23.24 21.94
C ILE A 476 10.60 24.28 22.81
N GLU A 477 9.71 25.09 22.20
CA GLU A 477 8.97 26.14 22.94
C GLU A 477 7.90 25.53 23.86
N GLU A 478 7.29 24.42 23.47
CA GLU A 478 6.33 23.70 24.31
C GLU A 478 7.02 23.00 25.49
N ALA A 479 8.19 22.38 25.27
CA ALA A 479 9.04 21.87 26.34
C ALA A 479 9.43 22.98 27.32
N ALA A 480 9.85 24.15 26.82
CA ALA A 480 10.26 25.28 27.65
C ALA A 480 9.13 25.82 28.54
N LYS A 481 7.87 25.76 28.06
CA LYS A 481 6.65 26.13 28.81
C LYS A 481 6.18 25.04 29.79
N GLY A 482 6.89 23.92 29.90
CA GLY A 482 6.53 22.80 30.78
C GLY A 482 5.43 21.89 30.21
N ARG A 483 5.11 21.99 28.91
CA ARG A 483 4.17 21.10 28.21
C ARG A 483 4.95 19.92 27.62
N THR A 484 5.41 19.02 28.48
CA THR A 484 6.39 17.97 28.12
C THR A 484 5.76 16.69 27.57
N THR A 485 4.45 16.49 27.72
CA THR A 485 3.77 15.24 27.35
C THR A 485 3.98 14.82 25.89
N GLN A 486 3.88 15.78 24.96
CA GLN A 486 4.07 15.51 23.53
C GLN A 486 5.54 15.22 23.20
N VAL A 487 6.45 15.92 23.87
CA VAL A 487 7.91 15.78 23.69
C VAL A 487 8.38 14.42 24.19
N VAL A 488 7.94 14.02 25.39
CA VAL A 488 8.24 12.71 25.98
C VAL A 488 7.68 11.60 25.10
N ARG A 489 6.44 11.74 24.60
CA ARG A 489 5.85 10.77 23.68
C ARG A 489 6.67 10.63 22.39
N ALA A 490 7.10 11.74 21.79
CA ALA A 490 7.93 11.73 20.59
C ALA A 490 9.30 11.07 20.85
N MET A 491 9.91 11.34 22.01
CA MET A 491 11.16 10.66 22.42
C MET A 491 10.97 9.15 22.58
N MET A 492 9.83 8.70 23.10
CA MET A 492 9.51 7.27 23.21
C MET A 492 9.36 6.61 21.83
N MET A 493 8.73 7.29 20.87
CA MET A 493 8.62 6.81 19.49
C MET A 493 10.00 6.71 18.82
N GLU A 494 10.88 7.69 19.00
CA GLU A 494 12.25 7.62 18.47
C GLU A 494 13.04 6.44 19.02
N ALA A 495 12.90 6.16 20.32
CA ALA A 495 13.52 5.00 20.96
C ALA A 495 12.96 3.68 20.39
N GLU A 496 11.63 3.58 20.24
CA GLU A 496 10.98 2.39 19.68
C GLU A 496 11.41 2.16 18.23
N MET A 497 11.44 3.21 17.40
CA MET A 497 11.91 3.13 16.02
C MET A 497 13.37 2.69 15.93
N ARG A 498 14.22 3.13 16.85
CA ARG A 498 15.62 2.69 16.94
C ARG A 498 15.72 1.21 17.29
N ASP A 499 14.95 0.74 18.27
CA ASP A 499 14.93 -0.66 18.69
C ASP A 499 14.38 -1.56 17.58
N GLN A 500 13.32 -1.13 16.88
CA GLN A 500 12.79 -1.82 15.70
C GLN A 500 13.80 -1.90 14.55
N ARG A 501 14.56 -0.83 14.29
CA ARG A 501 15.63 -0.85 13.27
C ARG A 501 16.74 -1.84 13.63
N ALA A 502 17.14 -1.90 14.90
CA ALA A 502 18.14 -2.85 15.38
C ALA A 502 17.64 -4.30 15.28
N ALA A 503 16.40 -4.56 15.70
CA ALA A 503 15.76 -5.88 15.58
C ALA A 503 15.64 -6.32 14.11
N ARG A 504 15.27 -5.41 13.21
CA ARG A 504 15.19 -5.69 11.77
C ARG A 504 16.56 -6.02 11.16
N ALA A 505 17.62 -5.35 11.61
CA ALA A 505 18.98 -5.65 11.15
C ALA A 505 19.44 -7.06 11.59
N LEU A 506 19.16 -7.43 12.84
CA LEU A 506 19.46 -8.78 13.36
C LEU A 506 18.66 -9.86 12.63
N ALA A 507 17.36 -9.65 12.42
CA ALA A 507 16.51 -10.60 11.69
C ALA A 507 16.93 -10.77 10.21
N LEU A 508 17.47 -9.70 9.60
CA LEU A 508 18.00 -9.78 8.24
C LEU A 508 19.26 -10.64 8.19
N ASP A 509 20.14 -10.51 9.18
CA ASP A 509 21.38 -11.28 9.28
C ASP A 509 21.10 -12.77 9.52
N GLU A 510 20.15 -13.09 10.40
CA GLU A 510 19.67 -14.45 10.66
C GLU A 510 19.08 -15.10 9.40
N LYS A 511 18.20 -14.39 8.67
CA LYS A 511 17.65 -14.87 7.39
C LYS A 511 18.72 -15.08 6.32
N MET A 512 19.73 -14.20 6.24
CA MET A 512 20.85 -14.41 5.32
C MET A 512 21.67 -15.64 5.68
N HIS A 513 21.89 -15.89 6.98
CA HIS A 513 22.56 -17.10 7.46
C HIS A 513 21.80 -18.37 7.10
N GLU A 514 20.49 -18.41 7.30
CA GLU A 514 19.64 -19.56 6.91
C GLU A 514 19.65 -19.79 5.40
N GLN A 515 19.53 -18.73 4.59
CA GLN A 515 19.58 -18.84 3.13
C GLN A 515 20.93 -19.38 2.63
N ARG A 516 22.05 -18.99 3.27
CA ARG A 516 23.38 -19.51 2.95
C ARG A 516 23.51 -21.00 3.30
N ALA A 517 22.94 -21.43 4.44
CA ALA A 517 22.92 -22.84 4.83
C ALA A 517 22.13 -23.69 3.82
N LEU A 518 20.92 -23.24 3.43
CA LEU A 518 20.09 -23.90 2.42
C LEU A 518 20.78 -23.99 1.05
N ARG A 519 21.52 -22.94 0.66
CA ARG A 519 22.33 -22.96 -0.56
C ARG A 519 23.46 -23.97 -0.49
N ALA A 520 24.13 -24.11 0.65
CA ALA A 520 25.15 -25.12 0.86
C ALA A 520 24.56 -26.54 0.80
N ASP A 521 23.39 -26.78 1.40
CA ASP A 521 22.69 -28.06 1.32
C ASP A 521 22.38 -28.47 -0.12
N ARG A 522 21.77 -27.57 -0.89
CA ARG A 522 21.46 -27.80 -2.31
C ARG A 522 22.71 -28.08 -3.13
N PHE A 523 23.79 -27.33 -2.87
CA PHE A 523 25.06 -27.55 -3.57
C PHE A 523 25.60 -28.96 -3.32
N VAL A 524 25.59 -29.44 -2.07
CA VAL A 524 26.03 -30.80 -1.73
C VAL A 524 25.13 -31.85 -2.39
N GLU A 525 23.82 -31.67 -2.34
CA GLU A 525 22.86 -32.59 -2.95
C GLU A 525 23.06 -32.69 -4.48
N ASP A 526 23.14 -31.55 -5.15
CA ASP A 526 23.35 -31.49 -6.60
C ASP A 526 24.71 -32.09 -6.97
N TRP A 527 25.77 -31.75 -6.24
CA TRP A 527 27.12 -32.25 -6.49
C TRP A 527 27.18 -33.77 -6.36
N THR A 528 26.62 -34.33 -5.28
CA THR A 528 26.60 -35.77 -5.05
C THR A 528 25.72 -36.50 -6.07
N ARG A 529 24.59 -35.91 -6.49
CA ARG A 529 23.74 -36.44 -7.55
C ARG A 529 24.48 -36.51 -8.89
N HIS A 530 25.14 -35.43 -9.29
CA HIS A 530 25.92 -35.38 -10.52
C HIS A 530 27.12 -36.34 -10.47
N ALA A 531 27.82 -36.43 -9.34
CA ALA A 531 28.92 -37.39 -9.15
C ALA A 531 28.47 -38.85 -9.34
N ARG A 532 27.32 -39.23 -8.76
CA ARG A 532 26.75 -40.58 -8.91
C ARG A 532 26.35 -40.86 -10.36
N ARG A 533 25.74 -39.88 -11.04
CA ARG A 533 25.29 -40.00 -12.43
C ARG A 533 26.46 -40.13 -13.40
N ALA A 534 27.53 -39.32 -13.23
CA ALA A 534 28.75 -39.45 -14.01
C ALA A 534 29.37 -40.85 -13.84
N ALA A 535 29.48 -41.34 -12.60
CA ALA A 535 30.00 -42.69 -12.33
C ALA A 535 29.13 -43.81 -12.93
N ALA A 536 27.81 -43.62 -13.03
CA ALA A 536 26.92 -44.57 -13.67
C ALA A 536 27.11 -44.62 -15.19
N PHE A 537 27.26 -43.47 -15.84
CA PHE A 537 27.55 -43.40 -17.28
C PHE A 537 28.91 -44.01 -17.63
N ASP A 538 29.93 -43.83 -16.80
CA ASP A 538 31.22 -44.48 -17.00
C ASP A 538 31.11 -46.01 -16.96
N ARG A 539 30.35 -46.56 -16.00
CA ARG A 539 30.14 -48.01 -15.88
C ARG A 539 29.39 -48.60 -17.07
N ASN A 540 28.52 -47.81 -17.69
CA ASN A 540 27.71 -48.22 -18.84
C ASN A 540 28.42 -47.99 -20.19
N GLY A 541 29.65 -47.46 -20.20
CA GLY A 541 30.40 -47.16 -21.42
C GLY A 541 29.94 -45.89 -22.16
N GLU A 542 29.02 -45.12 -21.60
CA GLU A 542 28.46 -43.88 -22.18
C GLU A 542 29.33 -42.66 -21.88
N ARG A 543 30.60 -42.70 -22.32
CA ARG A 543 31.62 -41.69 -21.96
C ARG A 543 31.19 -40.25 -22.23
N TRP A 544 30.55 -39.99 -23.37
CA TRP A 544 30.11 -38.64 -23.74
C TRP A 544 29.09 -38.05 -22.76
N ARG A 545 28.15 -38.85 -22.24
CA ARG A 545 27.17 -38.42 -21.23
C ARG A 545 27.82 -38.19 -19.87
N GLY A 546 28.84 -39.00 -19.54
CA GLY A 546 29.66 -38.79 -18.35
C GLY A 546 30.40 -37.45 -18.38
N ASP A 547 30.94 -37.08 -19.54
CA ASP A 547 31.66 -35.82 -19.72
C ASP A 547 30.75 -34.59 -19.64
N GLU A 548 29.54 -34.64 -20.19
CA GLU A 548 28.54 -33.57 -20.08
C GLU A 548 28.17 -33.29 -18.60
N VAL A 549 27.99 -34.36 -17.79
CA VAL A 549 27.72 -34.22 -16.36
C VAL A 549 28.92 -33.62 -15.61
N ARG A 550 30.16 -33.98 -15.97
CA ARG A 550 31.37 -33.39 -15.37
C ARG A 550 31.57 -31.93 -15.74
N GLU A 551 31.14 -31.52 -16.94
CA GLU A 551 31.16 -30.12 -17.36
C GLU A 551 30.20 -29.28 -16.51
N ALA A 552 28.99 -29.78 -16.26
CA ALA A 552 28.05 -29.16 -15.31
C ALA A 552 28.65 -29.06 -13.90
N MET A 553 29.31 -30.11 -13.40
CA MET A 553 30.02 -30.07 -12.11
C MET A 553 31.18 -29.06 -12.11
N THR A 554 31.88 -28.88 -13.24
CA THR A 554 32.94 -27.87 -13.36
C THR A 554 32.36 -26.45 -13.25
N GLY A 555 31.18 -26.21 -13.84
CA GLY A 555 30.42 -24.98 -13.68
C GLY A 555 30.04 -24.71 -12.22
N MET A 556 29.55 -25.74 -11.51
CA MET A 556 29.25 -25.65 -10.09
C MET A 556 30.48 -25.29 -9.25
N ALA A 557 31.62 -25.95 -9.47
CA ALA A 557 32.85 -25.66 -8.75
C ALA A 557 33.32 -24.21 -8.97
N LYS A 558 33.33 -23.73 -10.23
CA LYS A 558 33.69 -22.34 -10.57
C LYS A 558 32.75 -21.30 -9.95
N SER A 559 31.47 -21.64 -9.75
CA SER A 559 30.51 -20.73 -9.12
C SER A 559 30.90 -20.35 -7.68
N LEU A 560 31.67 -21.20 -6.98
CA LEU A 560 32.14 -20.94 -5.62
C LEU A 560 33.17 -19.81 -5.55
N GLU A 561 33.92 -19.55 -6.62
CA GLU A 561 34.89 -18.44 -6.68
C GLU A 561 34.20 -17.07 -6.56
N ARG A 562 32.91 -17.00 -6.87
CA ARG A 562 32.09 -15.79 -6.79
C ARG A 562 31.33 -15.67 -5.47
N ASP A 563 31.39 -16.68 -4.61
CA ASP A 563 30.69 -16.72 -3.32
C ASP A 563 31.61 -17.29 -2.20
N PRO A 564 32.52 -16.46 -1.66
CA PRO A 564 33.46 -16.89 -0.61
C PRO A 564 32.78 -17.40 0.66
N GLN A 565 31.56 -16.94 0.94
CA GLN A 565 30.80 -17.33 2.13
C GLN A 565 30.21 -18.73 1.98
N LEU A 566 29.65 -19.04 0.81
CA LEU A 566 29.23 -20.41 0.46
C LEU A 566 30.41 -21.37 0.42
N GLU A 567 31.55 -20.94 -0.14
CA GLU A 567 32.78 -21.75 -0.16
C GLU A 567 33.25 -22.12 1.26
N SER A 568 33.22 -21.16 2.19
CA SER A 568 33.59 -21.38 3.60
C SER A 568 32.69 -22.41 4.28
N LEU A 569 31.37 -22.34 4.08
CA LEU A 569 30.43 -23.32 4.63
C LEU A 569 30.64 -24.72 4.04
N LEU A 570 30.84 -24.81 2.72
CA LEU A 570 31.07 -26.09 2.03
C LEU A 570 32.42 -26.70 2.38
N ARG A 571 33.42 -25.90 2.74
CA ARG A 571 34.75 -26.40 3.17
C ARG A 571 34.64 -27.25 4.43
N ASN A 572 33.77 -26.89 5.36
CA ASN A 572 33.45 -27.70 6.55
C ASN A 572 32.74 -29.03 6.21
N ARG A 573 32.20 -29.14 4.97
CA ARG A 573 31.48 -30.30 4.45
C ARG A 573 32.23 -31.02 3.33
N ALA A 574 33.53 -30.78 3.18
CA ALA A 574 34.36 -31.37 2.12
C ALA A 574 34.25 -32.92 2.04
N LYS A 575 34.05 -33.59 3.19
CA LYS A 575 33.82 -35.04 3.24
C LYS A 575 32.56 -35.49 2.50
N GLU A 576 31.47 -34.73 2.57
CA GLU A 576 30.22 -35.02 1.88
C GLU A 576 30.36 -34.85 0.36
N LEU A 577 31.22 -33.94 -0.07
CA LEU A 577 31.56 -33.70 -1.48
C LEU A 577 32.53 -34.76 -2.05
N GLY A 578 32.99 -35.71 -1.23
CA GLY A 578 33.88 -36.79 -1.64
C GLY A 578 35.33 -36.36 -1.87
N ILE A 579 35.73 -35.21 -1.33
CA ILE A 579 37.08 -34.65 -1.46
C ILE A 579 37.78 -34.53 -0.10
N ARG A 580 39.12 -34.62 -0.12
CA ARG A 580 39.96 -34.28 1.04
C ARG A 580 40.40 -32.83 0.85
N SER A 581 39.95 -31.93 1.71
CA SER A 581 40.36 -30.52 1.64
C SER A 581 41.87 -30.43 1.84
N SER A 582 42.56 -29.82 0.89
CA SER A 582 43.98 -29.50 1.03
C SER A 582 44.07 -28.16 1.76
N GLY A 583 44.76 -28.11 2.90
CA GLY A 583 44.78 -26.94 3.79
C GLY A 583 45.34 -25.63 3.19
N GLY A 584 45.71 -25.62 1.90
CA GLY A 584 46.27 -24.46 1.20
C GLY A 584 45.53 -24.02 -0.07
N ALA A 585 44.56 -24.78 -0.61
CA ALA A 585 43.85 -24.41 -1.85
C ALA A 585 42.38 -24.00 -1.62
N SER A 586 41.79 -23.29 -2.60
CA SER A 586 40.34 -23.02 -2.61
C SER A 586 39.55 -24.32 -2.77
N LEU A 587 38.35 -24.40 -2.20
CA LEU A 587 37.49 -25.58 -2.35
C LEU A 587 37.08 -25.76 -3.82
N SER A 588 36.88 -24.65 -4.54
CA SER A 588 36.69 -24.65 -6.00
C SER A 588 37.82 -25.42 -6.70
N HIS A 589 39.07 -25.12 -6.35
CA HIS A 589 40.24 -25.76 -6.93
C HIS A 589 40.33 -27.25 -6.56
N ASP A 590 40.07 -27.61 -5.30
CA ASP A 590 40.03 -29.01 -4.86
C ASP A 590 38.97 -29.83 -5.61
N LEU A 591 37.79 -29.26 -5.86
CA LEU A 591 36.70 -29.88 -6.62
C LEU A 591 37.03 -30.03 -8.11
N GLN A 592 37.63 -29.00 -8.72
CA GLN A 592 38.09 -29.06 -10.12
C GLN A 592 39.19 -30.12 -10.30
N ASN A 593 40.11 -30.23 -9.35
CA ASN A 593 41.15 -31.27 -9.36
C ASN A 593 40.57 -32.67 -9.19
N TRP A 594 39.56 -32.84 -8.34
CA TRP A 594 38.85 -34.11 -8.18
C TRP A 594 38.18 -34.57 -9.49
N LEU A 595 37.58 -33.63 -10.24
CA LEU A 595 37.05 -33.92 -11.57
C LEU A 595 38.15 -34.34 -12.56
N GLY A 596 39.33 -33.71 -12.50
CA GLY A 596 40.52 -34.11 -13.28
C GLY A 596 41.03 -35.51 -12.94
N LEU A 597 41.04 -35.88 -11.65
CA LEU A 597 41.40 -37.24 -11.20
C LEU A 597 40.39 -38.30 -11.69
N SER A 598 39.13 -37.92 -11.89
CA SER A 598 38.12 -38.81 -12.47
C SER A 598 38.35 -39.09 -13.96
N ARG A 599 38.87 -38.11 -14.72
CA ARG A 599 39.26 -38.29 -16.14
C ARG A 599 40.43 -39.27 -16.31
N GLY A 600 41.33 -39.37 -15.32
CA GLY A 600 42.52 -40.23 -15.37
C GLY A 600 42.30 -41.71 -15.05
N ARG A 601 41.17 -42.08 -14.43
CA ARG A 601 40.91 -43.47 -13.97
C ARG A 601 40.49 -44.45 -15.07
N GLY A 602 40.40 -44.02 -16.33
CA GLY A 602 40.00 -44.84 -17.49
C GLY A 602 41.14 -45.34 -18.39
N LEU A 603 42.41 -45.06 -18.06
CA LEU A 603 43.58 -45.52 -18.80
C LEU A 603 44.43 -46.44 -17.91
N GLY A 604 43.94 -47.65 -17.65
CA GLY A 604 44.66 -48.60 -16.80
C GLY A 604 43.87 -49.83 -16.37
N ARG A 605 43.34 -50.59 -17.32
CA ARG A 605 43.31 -52.06 -17.41
C ARG A 605 42.38 -52.51 -18.51
#